data_AF-A0A498R5U7-F1
#
_entry.id   AF-A0A498R5U7-F1
#
_cell.length_a   1.000
_cell.length_b   1.000
_cell.length_c   1.000
_cell.angle_alpha   90.00
_cell.angle_beta   90.00
_cell.angle_gamma   90.00
#
_symmetry.space_group_name_H-M   'P 1'
#
loop_
_entity.id
_entity.type
_entity.pdbx_description
1 polymer ?
#
loop_
_entity_poly.entity_id
_entity_poly.type
_entity_poly.pdbx_seq_one_letter_code
_entity_poly.pdbx_strand_id
1 'polypeptide(L)'
;MGLSGIVLKTIKKLRIDNKYSLNDVAKGIGYETAKGYYDLESGKTDIKLEHLEKLSKFYKVPLEIFLNPNSTITVHGEEPTNIQKATNGPDPKPAA
;
A
#
# COMPACT_ATOMS: atom_id res chain seq x y z
N MET A 1 13.92 17.91 -7.62
CA MET A 1 13.01 16.90 -7.02
C MET A 1 13.88 15.96 -6.18
N GLY A 2 13.73 15.97 -4.86
CA GLY A 2 14.47 15.04 -4.00
C GLY A 2 13.89 13.62 -4.08
N LEU A 3 14.68 12.62 -3.66
CA LEU A 3 14.29 11.20 -3.60
C LEU A 3 12.94 11.00 -2.88
N SER A 4 12.64 11.83 -1.87
CA SER A 4 11.38 11.79 -1.12
C SER A 4 10.14 11.99 -2.00
N GLY A 5 10.19 12.88 -3.01
CA GLY A 5 9.05 13.18 -3.86
C GLY A 5 8.65 12.04 -4.79
N ILE A 6 9.62 11.20 -5.20
CA ILE A 6 9.37 10.02 -6.02
C ILE A 6 8.67 8.94 -5.19
N VAL A 7 9.23 8.66 -4.00
CA VAL A 7 8.69 7.64 -3.08
C VAL A 7 7.23 7.93 -2.72
N LEU A 8 6.92 9.17 -2.33
CA LEU A 8 5.55 9.57 -1.95
C LEU A 8 4.55 9.36 -3.09
N LYS A 9 4.94 9.68 -4.33
CA LYS A 9 4.09 9.45 -5.51
C LYS A 9 3.85 7.96 -5.76
N THR A 10 4.87 7.13 -5.62
CA THR A 10 4.73 5.67 -5.77
C THR A 10 3.79 5.10 -4.72
N ILE A 11 3.94 5.47 -3.44
CA ILE A 11 3.06 5.02 -2.35
C ILE A 11 1.60 5.36 -2.66
N LYS A 12 1.34 6.62 -3.02
CA LYS A 12 -0.02 7.08 -3.35
C LYS A 12 -0.59 6.36 -4.59
N LYS A 13 0.24 6.16 -5.61
CA LYS A 13 -0.14 5.47 -6.85
C LYS A 13 -0.55 4.02 -6.56
N LEU A 14 0.26 3.26 -5.82
CA LEU A 14 -0.07 1.89 -5.44
C LEU A 14 -1.41 1.79 -4.72
N ARG A 15 -1.66 2.69 -3.77
CA ARG A 15 -2.94 2.71 -3.04
C ARG A 15 -4.13 2.92 -3.99
N ILE A 16 -4.04 3.92 -4.86
CA ILE A 16 -5.11 4.27 -5.80
C ILE A 16 -5.33 3.16 -6.82
N ASP A 17 -4.25 2.63 -7.43
CA ASP A 17 -4.31 1.59 -8.45
C ASP A 17 -4.91 0.28 -7.89
N ASN A 18 -4.65 -0.03 -6.62
CA ASN A 18 -5.24 -1.18 -5.91
C ASN A 18 -6.58 -0.87 -5.23
N LYS A 19 -7.12 0.35 -5.38
CA LYS A 19 -8.40 0.80 -4.81
C LYS A 19 -8.51 0.69 -3.29
N TYR A 20 -7.39 0.82 -2.58
CA TYR A 20 -7.40 0.82 -1.11
C TYR A 20 -7.72 2.20 -0.54
N SER A 21 -8.49 2.21 0.55
CA SER A 21 -8.62 3.39 1.40
C SER A 21 -7.35 3.59 2.24
N LEU A 22 -7.20 4.78 2.82
CA LEU A 22 -6.10 5.05 3.77
C LEU A 22 -6.11 4.08 4.95
N ASN A 23 -7.30 3.66 5.38
CA ASN A 23 -7.47 2.74 6.51
C ASN A 23 -7.08 1.30 6.18
N ASP A 24 -7.35 0.86 4.94
CA ASP A 24 -7.00 -0.49 4.50
C ASP A 24 -5.48 -0.66 4.49
N VAL A 25 -4.77 0.32 3.93
CA VAL A 25 -3.31 0.29 3.93
C VAL A 25 -2.77 0.44 5.34
N ALA A 26 -3.28 1.38 6.13
CA ALA A 26 -2.87 1.56 7.53
C ALA A 26 -2.89 0.24 8.30
N LYS A 27 -4.02 -0.47 8.29
CA LYS A 27 -4.16 -1.78 8.93
C LYS A 27 -3.21 -2.81 8.31
N GLY A 28 -3.10 -2.84 7.00
CA GLY A 28 -2.22 -3.74 6.26
C GLY A 28 -0.74 -3.61 6.59
N ILE A 29 -0.30 -2.41 7.00
CA ILE A 29 1.09 -2.14 7.40
C ILE A 29 1.28 -1.92 8.92
N GLY A 30 0.27 -2.27 9.73
CA GLY A 30 0.37 -2.28 11.20
C GLY A 30 0.18 -0.93 11.89
N TYR A 31 -0.45 0.04 11.24
CA TYR A 31 -0.89 1.28 11.87
C TYR A 31 -2.29 1.11 12.47
N GLU A 32 -2.52 1.74 13.62
CA GLU A 32 -3.81 1.70 14.33
C GLU A 32 -4.87 2.57 13.65
N THR A 33 -4.46 3.65 12.96
CA THR A 33 -5.38 4.62 12.37
C THR A 33 -4.97 5.05 10.97
N ALA A 34 -5.97 5.41 10.17
CA ALA A 34 -5.77 5.99 8.83
C ALA A 34 -4.93 7.29 8.86
N LYS A 35 -4.95 8.04 9.96
CA LYS A 35 -4.17 9.28 10.11
C LYS A 35 -2.67 9.02 10.04
N GLY A 36 -2.18 7.97 10.71
CA GLY A 36 -0.76 7.64 10.69
C GLY A 36 -0.25 7.32 9.28
N TYR A 37 -1.03 6.56 8.51
CA TYR A 37 -0.72 6.30 7.11
C TYR A 37 -0.85 7.55 6.23
N TYR A 38 -1.86 8.41 6.47
CA TYR A 38 -1.99 9.67 5.75
C TYR A 38 -0.80 10.60 5.95
N ASP A 39 -0.30 10.75 7.18
CA ASP A 39 0.86 11.58 7.47
C ASP A 39 2.13 11.04 6.76
N LEU A 40 2.23 9.72 6.62
CA LEU A 40 3.26 9.06 5.83
C LEU A 40 3.11 9.30 4.31
N GLU A 41 1.92 9.09 3.73
CA GLU A 41 1.67 9.30 2.29
C GLU A 41 1.78 10.78 1.88
N SER A 42 1.44 11.70 2.80
CA SER A 42 1.54 13.15 2.56
C SER A 42 2.93 13.72 2.82
N GLY A 43 3.87 12.92 3.33
CA GLY A 43 5.23 13.35 3.64
C GLY A 43 5.36 14.22 4.88
N LYS A 44 4.34 14.24 5.76
CA LYS A 44 4.41 14.87 7.09
C LYS A 44 5.27 14.05 8.06
N THR A 45 5.39 12.76 7.80
CA THR A 45 6.27 11.83 8.51
C THR A 45 7.42 11.43 7.61
N ASP A 46 8.64 11.43 8.15
CA ASP A 46 9.82 10.94 7.43
C ASP A 46 9.67 9.46 7.06
N ILE A 47 9.92 9.17 5.77
CA ILE A 47 9.86 7.81 5.26
C ILE A 47 11.14 7.07 5.62
N LYS A 48 10.99 5.96 6.34
CA LYS A 48 12.06 5.03 6.70
C LYS A 48 12.01 3.79 5.83
N LEU A 49 13.13 3.06 5.75
CA LEU A 49 13.21 1.78 5.04
C LEU A 49 12.14 0.78 5.52
N GLU A 50 11.91 0.71 6.83
CA GLU A 50 10.88 -0.14 7.44
C GLU A 50 9.48 0.10 6.86
N HIS A 51 9.12 1.36 6.58
CA HIS A 51 7.83 1.69 5.96
C HIS A 51 7.74 1.11 4.55
N LEU A 52 8.83 1.22 3.77
CA LEU A 52 8.89 0.71 2.40
C LEU A 52 8.85 -0.83 2.37
N GLU A 53 9.52 -1.49 3.32
CA GLU A 53 9.45 -2.95 3.46
C GLU A 53 8.04 -3.43 3.79
N LYS A 54 7.35 -2.75 4.71
CA LYS A 54 5.96 -3.06 5.05
C LYS A 54 5.04 -2.90 3.85
N LEU A 55 5.20 -1.81 3.09
CA LEU A 55 4.41 -1.55 1.88
C LEU A 55 4.75 -2.55 0.76
N SER A 56 6.03 -2.89 0.56
CA SER A 56 6.48 -3.91 -0.39
C SER A 56 5.81 -5.26 -0.11
N LYS A 57 5.80 -5.70 1.17
CA LYS A 57 5.13 -6.93 1.60
C LYS A 57 3.61 -6.87 1.41
N PHE A 58 2.98 -5.75 1.80
CA PHE A 58 1.54 -5.56 1.68
C PHE A 58 1.06 -5.60 0.22
N TYR A 59 1.76 -4.91 -0.68
CA TYR A 59 1.42 -4.85 -2.11
C TYR A 59 2.00 -6.01 -2.93
N LYS A 60 2.87 -6.86 -2.35
CA LYS A 60 3.61 -7.92 -3.04
C LYS A 60 4.41 -7.40 -4.24
N VAL A 61 5.13 -6.31 -4.03
CA VAL A 61 5.93 -5.62 -5.05
C VAL A 61 7.38 -5.46 -4.56
N PRO A 62 8.38 -5.48 -5.45
CA PRO A 62 9.77 -5.30 -5.04
C PRO A 62 10.02 -3.90 -4.49
N LEU A 63 10.93 -3.77 -3.52
CA LEU A 63 11.26 -2.50 -2.87
C LEU A 63 11.74 -1.43 -3.88
N GLU A 64 12.37 -1.87 -4.98
CA GLU A 64 12.94 -1.02 -6.03
C GLU A 64 11.93 -0.07 -6.67
N ILE A 65 10.63 -0.40 -6.69
CA ILE A 65 9.61 0.46 -7.29
C ILE A 65 9.49 1.82 -6.58
N PHE A 66 9.85 1.87 -5.29
CA PHE A 66 9.81 3.10 -4.51
C PHE A 66 11.01 4.00 -4.82
N LEU A 67 12.10 3.43 -5.32
CA LEU A 67 13.36 4.12 -5.62
C LEU A 67 13.47 4.50 -7.10
N ASN A 68 12.92 3.68 -7.99
CA ASN A 68 12.95 3.90 -9.44
C ASN A 68 11.59 3.58 -10.08
N PRO A 69 10.68 4.57 -10.23
CA PRO A 69 9.35 4.37 -10.79
C PRO A 69 9.36 4.08 -12.30
N ASN A 70 10.50 4.26 -12.98
CA ASN A 70 10.66 3.99 -14.41
C ASN A 70 11.26 2.61 -14.70
N SER A 71 11.63 1.84 -13.68
CA SER A 71 12.04 0.45 -13.87
C SER A 71 10.81 -0.37 -14.24
N THR A 72 10.75 -0.83 -15.49
CA THR A 72 9.80 -1.87 -15.91
C THR A 72 10.16 -3.16 -15.17
N ILE A 73 9.46 -3.46 -14.08
CA ILE A 73 9.56 -4.77 -13.43
C ILE A 73 8.76 -5.76 -14.27
N THR A 74 9.45 -6.55 -15.08
CA THR A 74 8.89 -7.73 -15.75
C THR A 74 8.77 -8.84 -14.70
N VAL A 75 7.64 -8.88 -13.99
CA VAL A 75 7.27 -10.04 -13.17
C VAL A 75 6.99 -11.22 -14.10
N HIS A 76 7.98 -12.11 -14.28
CA HIS A 76 7.74 -13.42 -14.86
C HIS A 76 6.99 -14.29 -13.85
N GLY A 77 5.68 -14.40 -14.07
CA GLY A 77 4.88 -15.59 -13.77
C GLY A 77 4.71 -15.99 -12.32
N GLU A 78 3.62 -15.55 -11.71
CA GLU A 78 2.69 -16.46 -11.03
C GLU A 78 1.27 -16.03 -11.42
N GLU A 79 0.50 -16.96 -11.97
CA GLU A 79 -0.88 -16.74 -12.40
C GLU A 79 -1.73 -16.17 -11.26
N PRO A 80 -2.79 -15.38 -11.56
CA PRO A 80 -3.77 -15.00 -10.56
C PRO A 80 -4.39 -16.27 -9.98
N THR A 81 -3.96 -16.66 -8.80
CA THR A 81 -4.62 -17.72 -8.04
C THR A 81 -6.01 -17.20 -7.72
N ASN A 82 -7.00 -17.80 -8.37
CA ASN A 82 -8.42 -17.63 -8.11
C ASN A 82 -8.69 -17.93 -6.63
N ILE A 83 -8.60 -16.90 -5.77
CA ILE A 83 -9.15 -16.96 -4.43
C ILE A 83 -10.66 -16.83 -4.62
N GLN A 84 -11.30 -17.99 -4.64
CA GLN A 84 -12.73 -18.13 -4.46
C GLN A 84 -13.17 -17.14 -3.39
N LYS A 85 -14.09 -16.27 -3.79
CA LYS A 85 -14.94 -15.41 -2.98
C LYS A 85 -15.14 -16.01 -1.58
N ALA A 86 -14.33 -15.60 -0.62
CA ALA A 86 -14.70 -15.71 0.78
C ALA A 86 -15.86 -14.74 0.97
N THR A 87 -17.07 -15.27 0.93
CA THR A 87 -18.28 -14.58 1.34
C THR A 87 -18.16 -14.26 2.83
N ASN A 88 -17.53 -13.14 3.13
CA ASN A 88 -17.85 -12.39 4.34
C ASN A 88 -18.35 -11.04 3.84
N GLY A 89 -19.64 -11.01 3.52
CA GLY A 89 -20.37 -9.74 3.49
C GLY A 89 -20.18 -9.05 4.84
N PRO A 90 -20.20 -7.72 4.89
CA PRO A 90 -20.16 -7.03 6.17
C PRO A 90 -21.33 -7.55 7.02
N ASP A 91 -21.00 -8.08 8.20
CA ASP A 91 -21.96 -8.37 9.26
C ASP A 91 -22.93 -7.18 9.41
N PRO A 92 -24.25 -7.44 9.59
CA PRO A 92 -25.22 -6.38 9.73
C PRO A 92 -24.84 -5.52 10.94
N LYS A 93 -24.64 -4.23 10.67
CA LYS A 93 -24.49 -3.18 11.68
C LYS A 93 -25.60 -3.35 12.73
N PRO A 94 -25.29 -3.50 14.04
CA PRO A 94 -26.32 -3.51 15.06
C PRO A 94 -27.05 -2.17 15.01
N ALA A 95 -28.36 -2.25 14.78
CA ALA A 95 -29.27 -1.11 14.91
C ALA A 95 -29.28 -0.67 16.38
N ALA A 96 -29.10 0.64 16.59
CA ALA A 96 -29.46 1.31 17.83
C ALA A 96 -30.95 1.69 17.78
#